data_AF-A0A6M8B047-F1
#
_entry.id   AF-A0A6M8B047-F1
#
_cell.length_a   1.000
_cell.length_b   1.000
_cell.length_c   1.000
_cell.angle_alpha   90.00
_cell.angle_beta   90.00
_cell.angle_gamma   90.00
#
_symmetry.space_group_name_H-M   'P 1'
#
loop_
_entity.id
_entity.type
_entity.pdbx_description
1 polymer ?
#
loop_
_entity_poly.entity_id
_entity_poly.type
_entity_poly.pdbx_seq_one_letter_code
_entity_poly.pdbx_strand_id
1 'polypeptide(L)' 'MSTEHAPGPVHGPSGAIPAAPLPAPPREQRLTAASQEGAGVAERLGALAEEPLEARAQGLADLAEDLRSALRLAEG' A
#
# COMPACT_ATOMS: atom_id res chain seq x y z
N MET A 1 5.95 -36.80 53.22
CA MET A 1 4.59 -36.47 52.77
C MET A 1 4.69 -35.23 51.89
N SER A 2 4.02 -35.27 50.74
CA SER A 2 4.41 -34.66 49.46
C SER A 2 4.39 -33.14 49.42
N THR A 3 5.46 -32.54 48.88
CA THR A 3 5.44 -31.18 48.33
C THR A 3 4.77 -31.24 46.96
N GLU A 4 3.46 -31.03 46.92
CA GLU A 4 2.72 -30.89 45.67
C GLU A 4 3.12 -29.57 45.01
N HIS A 5 4.06 -29.67 44.07
CA HIS A 5 4.49 -28.59 43.19
C HIS A 5 3.49 -28.56 42.02
N ALA A 6 2.51 -27.66 42.06
CA ALA A 6 1.63 -27.43 40.94
C ALA A 6 2.41 -26.68 39.83
N PRO A 7 2.55 -27.23 38.60
CA PRO A 7 3.13 -26.47 37.50
C PRO A 7 2.12 -25.44 36.98
N GLY A 8 2.46 -24.16 37.10
CA GLY A 8 1.85 -23.10 36.29
C GLY A 8 2.38 -23.12 34.84
N PRO A 9 2.01 -22.09 34.06
CA PRO A 9 1.05 -22.11 32.98
C PRO A 9 1.57 -22.82 31.71
N VAL A 10 0.78 -23.75 31.15
CA VAL A 10 1.00 -24.20 29.78
C VAL A 10 0.33 -23.20 28.83
N HIS A 11 1.10 -22.19 28.41
CA HIS A 11 0.75 -21.42 27.21
C HIS A 11 0.87 -22.37 26.02
N GLY A 12 -0.26 -22.97 25.63
CA GLY A 12 -0.36 -23.69 24.36
C GLY A 12 0.06 -22.78 23.20
N PRO A 13 0.47 -23.34 22.04
CA PRO A 13 0.88 -22.55 20.89
C PRO A 13 -0.23 -21.56 20.60
N SER A 14 0.08 -20.28 20.84
CA SER A 14 -0.84 -19.17 20.62
C SER A 14 -1.26 -19.29 19.17
N GLY A 15 -2.48 -19.78 18.94
CA GLY A 15 -3.05 -19.85 17.61
C GLY A 15 -3.00 -18.43 17.08
N ALA A 16 -2.06 -18.17 16.18
CA ALA A 16 -1.94 -16.89 15.52
C ALA A 16 -3.24 -16.73 14.74
N ILE A 17 -4.20 -16.04 15.33
CA ILE A 17 -5.42 -15.63 14.65
C ILE A 17 -4.92 -14.90 13.41
N PRO A 18 -5.26 -15.36 12.19
CA PRO A 18 -4.92 -14.61 10.99
C PRO A 18 -5.46 -13.21 11.21
N ALA A 19 -4.59 -12.21 11.24
CA ALA A 19 -5.01 -10.83 11.43
C ALA A 19 -6.08 -10.55 10.36
N ALA A 20 -7.30 -10.28 10.81
CA ALA A 20 -8.39 -9.98 9.90
C ALA A 20 -7.94 -8.81 9.01
N PRO A 21 -8.23 -8.83 7.70
CA PRO A 21 -7.91 -7.71 6.82
C PRO A 21 -8.43 -6.43 7.45
N LEU A 22 -7.54 -5.45 7.60
CA LEU A 22 -7.91 -4.16 8.17
C LEU A 22 -9.06 -3.56 7.35
N PRO A 23 -10.06 -2.95 8.01
CA PRO A 23 -11.15 -2.31 7.30
C PRO A 23 -10.56 -1.26 6.35
N ALA A 24 -11.05 -1.26 5.11
CA ALA A 24 -10.61 -0.32 4.09
C ALA A 24 -10.74 1.12 4.63
N PRO A 25 -9.75 2.00 4.34
CA PRO A 25 -9.77 3.36 4.84
C PRO A 25 -11.06 4.09 4.40
N PRO A 26 -11.57 5.01 5.24
CA PRO A 26 -12.74 5.82 4.92
C PRO A 26 -12.64 6.44 3.52
N ARG A 27 -13.78 6.59 2.85
CA ARG A 27 -13.86 7.16 1.49
C ARG A 27 -13.08 8.48 1.36
N GLU A 28 -13.16 9.34 2.37
CA GLU A 28 -12.43 10.61 2.40
C GLU A 28 -10.92 10.42 2.41
N GLN A 29 -10.39 9.48 3.18
CA GLN A 29 -8.95 9.17 3.19
C GLN A 29 -8.48 8.60 1.85
N ARG A 30 -9.30 7.78 1.19
CA ARG A 30 -9.01 7.28 -0.17
C ARG A 30 -9.01 8.41 -1.20
N LEU A 31 -9.95 9.36 -1.10
CA LEU A 31 -10.00 10.53 -1.96
C LEU A 31 -8.80 11.47 -1.73
N THR A 32 -8.41 11.70 -0.48
CA THR A 32 -7.24 12.51 -0.14
C THR A 32 -5.95 11.85 -0.65
N ALA A 33 -5.80 10.54 -0.48
CA ALA A 33 -4.67 9.78 -1.02
C ALA A 33 -4.61 9.86 -2.55
N ALA A 34 -5.73 9.61 -3.23
CA ALA A 34 -5.83 9.74 -4.69
C ALA A 34 -5.53 11.18 -5.19
N SER A 35 -5.92 12.19 -4.41
CA SER A 35 -5.65 13.60 -4.74
C SER A 35 -4.17 13.96 -4.59
N GLN A 36 -3.49 13.41 -3.56
CA GLN A 36 -2.05 13.56 -3.37
C GLN A 36 -1.25 12.85 -4.47
N GLU A 37 -1.68 11.65 -4.87
CA GLU A 37 -1.10 10.94 -6.02
C GLU A 37 -1.31 11.72 -7.32
N GLY A 38 -2.50 12.30 -7.53
CA GLY A 38 -2.81 13.15 -8.69
C GLY A 38 -1.93 14.41 -8.78
N ALA A 39 -1.61 15.04 -7.65
CA ALA A 39 -0.70 16.18 -7.60
C ALA A 39 0.73 15.79 -8.02
N GLY A 40 1.22 14.63 -7.54
CA GLY A 40 2.54 14.12 -7.92
C GLY A 40 2.62 13.72 -9.41
N VAL A 41 1.52 13.24 -9.99
CA VAL A 41 1.43 12.93 -11.43
C VAL A 41 1.51 14.20 -12.28
N ALA A 42 0.83 15.27 -11.89
CA ALA A 42 0.88 16.56 -12.58
C ALA A 42 2.28 17.18 -12.55
N GLU A 43 2.97 17.09 -11.40
CA GLU A 43 4.35 17.58 -11.27
C GLU A 43 5.31 16.80 -12.18
N ARG A 44 5.21 15.47 -12.22
CA ARG A 44 6.03 14.62 -13.11
C ARG A 44 5.77 14.91 -14.59
N LEU A 45 4.51 15.10 -14.98
CA LEU A 45 4.15 15.52 -16.33
C LEU A 45 4.76 16.88 -16.70
N GLY A 46 4.75 17.83 -15.76
CA GLY A 46 5.41 19.13 -15.92
C GLY A 46 6.92 19.00 -16.12
N ALA A 47 7.59 18.16 -15.33
CA ALA A 47 9.02 17.90 -15.46
C ALA A 47 9.37 17.27 -16.83
N LEU A 48 8.57 16.32 -17.30
CA LEU A 48 8.76 15.67 -18.61
C LEU A 48 8.59 16.62 -19.81
N ALA A 49 7.87 17.74 -19.64
CA ALA A 49 7.65 18.70 -20.72
C ALA A 49 8.95 19.41 -21.17
N GLU A 50 9.93 19.50 -20.27
CA GLU A 50 11.25 20.12 -20.53
C GLU A 50 12.29 19.12 -21.06
N GLU A 51 11.98 17.82 -21.04
CA GLU A 51 12.91 16.75 -21.43
C GLU A 51 13.00 16.56 -22.97
N PRO A 52 14.15 16.09 -23.50
CA PRO A 52 14.28 15.67 -24.90
C PRO A 52 13.23 14.62 -25.28
N LEU A 53 12.86 14.55 -26.56
CA LEU A 53 11.72 13.77 -27.02
C LEU A 53 11.82 12.28 -26.68
N GLU A 54 13.01 11.66 -26.80
CA GLU A 54 13.18 10.25 -26.41
C GLU A 54 12.98 10.03 -24.90
N ALA A 55 13.57 10.88 -24.06
CA ALA A 55 13.45 10.80 -22.60
C ALA A 55 12.01 11.06 -22.14
N ARG A 56 11.34 12.02 -22.77
CA ARG A 56 9.93 12.34 -22.55
C ARG A 56 9.02 11.17 -22.91
N ALA A 57 9.24 10.54 -24.07
CA ALA A 57 8.44 9.40 -24.50
C ALA A 57 8.57 8.22 -23.54
N GLN A 58 9.80 7.92 -23.09
CA GLN A 58 10.05 6.87 -22.10
C GLN A 58 9.39 7.21 -20.76
N GLY A 59 9.58 8.42 -20.24
CA GLY A 59 9.00 8.82 -18.95
C GLY A 59 7.47 8.86 -18.96
N LEU A 60 6.84 9.19 -20.09
CA LEU A 60 5.39 9.09 -20.26
C LEU A 60 4.90 7.63 -20.27
N ALA A 61 5.67 6.72 -20.87
CA ALA A 61 5.34 5.29 -20.87
C ALA A 61 5.41 4.71 -19.45
N ASP A 62 6.46 5.05 -18.70
CA ASP A 62 6.63 4.61 -17.31
C ASP A 62 5.50 5.16 -16.42
N LEU A 63 5.16 6.44 -16.57
CA LEU A 63 4.05 7.06 -15.84
C LEU A 63 2.69 6.41 -16.15
N ALA A 64 2.47 6.00 -17.41
CA ALA A 64 1.25 5.31 -17.80
C ALA A 64 1.15 3.91 -17.17
N GLU A 65 2.26 3.19 -17.05
CA GLU A 65 2.29 1.87 -16.40
C GLU A 65 2.09 1.97 -14.88
N ASP A 66 2.68 2.99 -14.24
CA ASP A 66 2.45 3.30 -12.82
C ASP A 66 0.96 3.56 -12.54
N LEU A 67 0.32 4.40 -13.36
CA LEU A 67 -1.11 4.70 -13.25
C LEU A 67 -1.98 3.46 -13.48
N ARG A 68 -1.65 2.65 -14.48
CA ARG A 68 -2.35 1.38 -14.75
C ARG A 68 -2.22 0.43 -13.56
N SER A 69 -1.04 0.35 -12.96
CA SER A 69 -0.80 -0.49 -11.78
C SER A 69 -1.60 0.00 -10.56
N ALA A 70 -1.63 1.31 -10.33
CA ALA A 70 -2.43 1.91 -9.27
C ALA A 70 -3.93 1.65 -9.45
N LEU A 71 -4.46 1.78 -10.68
CA LEU A 71 -5.86 1.47 -11.00
C LEU A 71 -6.18 -0.01 -10.72
N ARG A 72 -5.32 -0.93 -11.15
CA ARG A 72 -5.52 -2.36 -10.88
C ARG A 72 -5.54 -2.67 -9.37
N LEU A 73 -4.69 -2.02 -8.58
CA LEU A 73 -4.69 -2.18 -7.13
C LEU A 73 -5.95 -1.60 -6.47
N ALA A 74 -6.51 -0.53 -7.03
CA ALA A 74 -7.74 0.09 -6.52
C ALA A 74 -9.01 -0.70 -6.87
N GLU A 75 -8.98 -1.49 -7.95
CA GLU A 75 -10.08 -2.36 -8.40
C GLU A 75 -10.11 -3.74 -7.70
N GLY A 76 -9.05 -4.10 -6.97
CA GLY A 76 -8.86 -5.41 -6.31
C GLY A 76 -9.44 -5.54 -4.91
#